data_AF-A0A1G3LB52-F1
#
_entry.id   AF-A0A1G3LB52-F1
#
_cell.length_a   1.000
_cell.length_b   1.000
_cell.length_c   1.000
_cell.angle_alpha   90.00
_cell.angle_beta   90.00
_cell.angle_gamma   90.00
#
_symmetry.space_group_name_H-M   'P 1'
#
loop_
_entity.id
_entity.type
_entity.pdbx_description
1 polymer ?
#
loop_
_entity_poly.entity_id
_entity_poly.type
_entity_poly.pdbx_seq_one_letter_code
_entity_poly.pdbx_strand_id
1 'polypeptide(L)'
;MRLIERFPTESKFKSALLMDPVRAEALAQLPEPEEQEQPPLTPEGYTREVYLMLYQIDLLKQLTSVMVSAFGGKPPAFRPEPRPVTAEQAIRRRVQAERDKAQMRDVLSTLGVDF
;
A
#
# COMPACT_ATOMS: atom_id res chain seq x y z
N MET A 1 7.92 24.63 -20.40
CA MET A 1 6.93 23.66 -19.85
C MET A 1 7.11 22.32 -20.54
N ARG A 2 7.30 21.22 -19.80
CA ARG A 2 7.51 19.88 -20.39
C ARG A 2 6.18 19.12 -20.47
N LEU A 3 5.84 18.60 -21.64
CA LEU A 3 4.61 17.84 -21.91
C LEU A 3 4.45 16.59 -21.03
N ILE A 4 5.59 16.04 -20.59
CA ILE A 4 5.72 14.78 -19.85
C ILE A 4 5.07 14.84 -18.46
N GLU A 5 4.97 16.02 -17.85
CA GLU A 5 4.41 16.18 -16.50
C GLU A 5 2.87 16.19 -16.50
N ARG A 6 2.24 16.46 -17.65
CA ARG A 6 0.78 16.66 -17.79
C ARG A 6 0.01 15.42 -18.23
N PHE A 7 0.66 14.26 -18.32
CA PHE A 7 -0.09 13.04 -18.67
C PHE A 7 -1.19 12.76 -17.64
N PRO A 8 -2.36 12.25 -18.07
CA PRO A 8 -3.38 11.79 -17.15
C PRO A 8 -2.81 10.79 -16.16
N THR A 9 -3.35 10.77 -14.94
CA THR A 9 -2.99 9.81 -13.89
C THR A 9 -3.09 8.36 -14.35
N GLU A 10 -4.05 8.08 -15.25
CA GLU A 10 -4.30 6.76 -15.83
C GLU A 10 -3.35 6.40 -16.99
N SER A 11 -2.35 7.23 -17.29
CA SER A 11 -1.44 6.98 -18.39
C SER A 11 -0.47 5.83 -18.09
N LYS A 12 -0.37 4.88 -19.02
CA LYS A 12 0.63 3.79 -19.01
C LYS A 12 2.06 4.31 -18.83
N PHE A 13 2.34 5.52 -19.31
CA PHE A 13 3.65 6.15 -19.13
C PHE A 13 3.90 6.52 -17.66
N LYS A 14 2.91 7.10 -16.97
CA LYS A 14 3.04 7.45 -15.55
C LYS A 14 3.15 6.20 -14.69
N SER A 15 2.38 5.16 -14.97
CA SER A 15 2.49 3.90 -14.22
C SER A 15 3.86 3.23 -14.43
N ALA A 16 4.40 3.19 -15.65
CA ALA A 16 5.74 2.68 -15.91
C ALA A 16 6.83 3.45 -15.14
N LEU A 17 6.73 4.79 -15.12
CA LEU A 17 7.68 5.65 -14.42
C LEU A 17 7.61 5.50 -12.89
N LEU A 18 6.43 5.24 -12.33
CA LEU A 18 6.25 4.94 -10.90
C LEU A 18 6.71 3.53 -10.50
N MET A 19 6.88 2.64 -11.48
CA MET A 19 7.36 1.27 -11.29
C MET A 19 8.85 1.10 -11.60
N ASP A 20 9.55 2.16 -12.01
CA ASP A 20 10.98 2.13 -12.30
C ASP A 20 11.79 1.93 -10.99
N PRO A 21 12.53 0.80 -10.86
CA PRO A 21 13.26 0.48 -9.63
C PRO A 21 14.39 1.47 -9.33
N VAL A 22 15.10 1.97 -10.35
CA VAL A 22 16.24 2.87 -10.15
C VAL A 22 15.76 4.20 -9.57
N ARG A 23 14.66 4.71 -10.12
CA ARG A 23 14.01 5.91 -9.61
C ARG A 23 13.43 5.70 -8.21
N ALA A 24 12.80 4.55 -7.98
CA ALA A 24 12.18 4.23 -6.70
C ALA A 24 13.19 4.15 -5.55
N GLU A 25 14.37 3.57 -5.78
CA GLU A 25 15.45 3.53 -4.78
C GLU A 25 15.94 4.92 -4.38
N ALA A 26 16.06 5.82 -5.36
CA ALA A 26 16.45 7.21 -5.09
C ALA A 26 15.37 7.97 -4.30
N LEU A 27 14.08 7.77 -4.61
CA LEU A 27 12.96 8.38 -3.89
C LEU A 27 12.77 7.81 -2.48
N ALA A 28 13.05 6.52 -2.28
CA ALA A 28 12.93 5.87 -0.98
C ALA A 28 13.92 6.41 0.07
N GLN A 29 15.03 7.02 -0.37
CA GLN A 29 16.04 7.64 0.51
C GLN A 29 15.66 9.06 0.95
N LEU A 30 14.74 9.71 0.24
CA LEU A 30 14.29 11.05 0.59
C LEU A 30 13.28 11.00 1.74
N PRO A 31 13.24 12.04 2.60
CA PRO A 31 12.19 12.16 3.62
C PRO A 31 10.82 12.16 2.96
N GLU A 32 9.87 11.47 3.59
CA GLU A 32 8.52 11.31 3.06
C GLU A 32 7.84 12.69 2.95
N PRO A 33 7.34 13.08 1.77
CA PRO A 33 6.57 14.31 1.65
C PRO A 33 5.29 14.17 2.48
N GLU A 34 4.96 15.19 3.29
CA GLU A 34 3.71 15.25 4.04
C GLU A 34 2.53 15.12 3.06
N GLU A 35 1.76 14.05 3.21
CA GLU A 35 0.46 13.79 2.58
C GLU A 35 0.30 14.31 1.14
N GLN A 36 1.12 13.80 0.21
CA GLN A 36 0.74 13.87 -1.20
C GLN A 36 -0.08 12.63 -1.54
N GLU A 37 -1.35 12.83 -1.91
CA GLU A 37 -2.18 11.82 -2.58
C GLU A 37 -1.42 11.34 -3.82
N GLN A 38 -0.68 10.25 -3.68
CA GLN A 38 0.04 9.69 -4.80
C GLN A 38 -1.00 9.23 -5.82
N PRO A 39 -0.87 9.66 -7.09
CA PRO A 39 -1.83 9.31 -8.11
C PRO A 39 -2.01 7.78 -8.17
N PRO A 40 -3.25 7.26 -8.22
CA PRO A 40 -3.48 5.82 -8.26
C PRO A 40 -2.76 5.21 -9.45
N LEU A 41 -2.04 4.13 -9.17
CA LEU A 41 -1.41 3.33 -10.20
C LEU A 41 -2.46 2.67 -11.07
N THR A 42 -2.25 2.75 -12.38
CA THR A 42 -3.07 2.12 -13.40
C THR A 42 -2.19 1.21 -14.26
N PRO A 43 -1.67 0.10 -13.70
CA PRO A 43 -1.05 -0.94 -14.51
C PRO A 43 -2.07 -1.48 -15.52
N GLU A 44 -1.57 -2.21 -16.52
CA GLU A 44 -2.44 -2.82 -17.52
C GLU A 44 -3.52 -3.69 -16.88
N GLY A 45 -4.78 -3.46 -17.25
CA GLY A 45 -5.95 -4.14 -16.67
C GLY A 45 -6.46 -3.55 -15.35
N TYR A 46 -5.76 -2.59 -14.73
CA TYR A 46 -6.22 -1.92 -13.53
C TYR A 46 -6.78 -0.53 -13.86
N THR A 47 -8.05 -0.53 -14.27
CA THR A 47 -8.79 0.69 -14.59
C THR A 47 -9.51 1.23 -13.35
N ARG A 48 -10.12 2.42 -13.48
CA ARG A 48 -10.93 3.03 -12.42
C ARG A 48 -12.11 2.14 -12.02
N GLU A 49 -12.73 1.47 -12.99
CA GLU A 49 -13.84 0.54 -12.74
C GLU A 49 -13.38 -0.61 -11.85
N VAL A 50 -12.21 -1.20 -12.16
CA VAL A 50 -11.61 -2.26 -11.33
C VAL A 50 -11.31 -1.74 -9.92
N TYR A 51 -10.75 -0.53 -9.80
CA TYR A 51 -10.52 0.10 -8.50
C TYR A 51 -11.82 0.23 -7.68
N LEU A 52 -12.90 0.72 -8.31
CA LEU A 52 -14.20 0.89 -7.66
C LEU A 52 -14.83 -0.45 -7.26
N MET A 53 -14.69 -1.49 -8.09
CA MET A 53 -15.16 -2.83 -7.75
C MET A 53 -14.41 -3.39 -6.54
N LEU A 54 -13.08 -3.24 -6.47
CA LEU A 54 -12.30 -3.65 -5.30
C LEU A 54 -12.69 -2.85 -4.05
N TYR A 55 -12.98 -1.55 -4.21
CA TYR A 55 -13.46 -0.71 -3.10
C TYR A 55 -14.81 -1.20 -2.58
N GLN A 56 -15.73 -1.57 -3.48
CA GLN A 56 -17.01 -2.16 -3.09
C GLN A 56 -16.84 -3.49 -2.36
N ILE A 57 -15.93 -4.36 -2.80
CA ILE A 57 -15.60 -5.62 -2.12
C ILE A 57 -15.14 -5.34 -0.67
N ASP A 58 -14.28 -4.34 -0.48
CA ASP A 58 -13.79 -3.99 0.86
C ASP A 58 -14.91 -3.49 1.77
N LEU A 59 -15.82 -2.65 1.27
CA LEU A 59 -17.00 -2.20 2.02
C LEU A 59 -17.91 -3.37 2.42
N LEU A 60 -18.12 -4.34 1.52
CA LEU A 60 -18.91 -5.54 1.82
C LEU A 60 -18.24 -6.41 2.89
N LYS A 61 -16.91 -6.56 2.87
CA LYS A 61 -16.17 -7.26 3.93
C LYS A 61 -16.28 -6.55 5.28
N GLN A 62 -16.23 -5.22 5.28
CA GLN A 62 -16.42 -4.45 6.51
C GLN A 62 -17.83 -4.60 7.05
N LEU A 63 -18.84 -4.48 6.18
CA LEU A 63 -20.24 -4.66 6.57
C LEU A 63 -20.50 -6.06 7.15
N THR A 64 -19.97 -7.12 6.51
CA THR A 64 -20.12 -8.48 7.04
C THR A 64 -19.41 -8.66 8.39
N SER A 65 -18.23 -8.07 8.57
CA SER A 65 -17.53 -8.06 9.85
C SER A 65 -18.34 -7.38 10.96
N VAL A 66 -18.92 -6.19 10.67
CA VAL A 66 -19.79 -5.47 11.61
C VAL A 66 -21.02 -6.30 11.96
N MET A 67 -21.66 -6.94 10.97
CA MET A 67 -22.81 -7.80 11.19
C MET A 67 -22.46 -9.00 12.08
N VAL A 68 -21.36 -9.71 11.81
CA VAL A 68 -20.91 -10.84 12.65
C VAL A 68 -20.69 -10.39 14.09
N SER A 69 -20.04 -9.23 14.29
CA SER A 69 -19.82 -8.68 15.62
C SER A 69 -21.13 -8.30 16.32
N ALA A 70 -22.09 -7.73 15.59
CA ALA A 70 -23.39 -7.31 16.13
C ALA A 70 -24.23 -8.48 16.64
N PHE A 71 -24.09 -9.67 16.03
CA PHE A 71 -24.75 -10.90 16.46
C PHE A 71 -23.92 -11.74 17.46
N GLY A 72 -22.86 -11.15 18.04
CA GLY A 72 -22.06 -11.80 19.09
C GLY A 72 -21.01 -12.80 18.59
N GLY A 73 -20.76 -12.85 17.28
CA GLY A 73 -19.68 -13.64 16.70
C GLY A 73 -18.33 -12.91 16.76
N LYS A 74 -17.23 -13.66 16.61
CA LYS A 74 -15.89 -13.08 16.42
C LYS A 74 -15.71 -12.68 14.95
N PRO A 75 -15.62 -11.38 14.60
CA PRO A 75 -15.45 -10.97 13.21
C PRO A 75 -14.10 -11.46 12.64
N PRO A 76 -14.05 -11.79 11.34
CA PRO A 76 -12.79 -12.05 10.67
C PRO A 76 -11.93 -10.76 10.64
N ALA A 77 -10.61 -10.91 10.71
CA ALA A 77 -9.70 -9.79 10.55
C ALA A 77 -9.90 -9.15 9.16
N PHE A 78 -10.24 -7.86 9.13
CA PHE A 78 -10.41 -7.15 7.88
C PHE A 78 -9.07 -7.00 7.16
N ARG A 79 -9.02 -7.49 5.92
CA ARG A 79 -7.88 -7.32 5.01
C ARG A 79 -8.42 -6.74 3.70
N PRO A 80 -8.03 -5.50 3.36
CA PRO A 80 -8.36 -4.93 2.06
C PRO A 80 -7.85 -5.82 0.92
N GLU A 81 -8.58 -5.85 -0.19
CA GLU A 81 -8.07 -6.48 -1.41
C GLU A 81 -6.74 -5.82 -1.85
N PRO A 82 -5.80 -6.58 -2.43
CA PRO A 82 -4.50 -6.03 -2.81
C PRO A 82 -4.67 -4.93 -3.86
N ARG A 83 -4.05 -3.78 -3.60
CA ARG A 83 -3.98 -2.66 -4.53
C ARG A 83 -2.60 -2.60 -5.18
N PRO A 84 -2.49 -2.18 -6.45
CA PRO A 84 -1.19 -1.88 -7.03
C PRO A 84 -0.47 -0.83 -6.19
N VAL A 85 0.80 -1.10 -5.90
CA VAL A 85 1.68 -0.23 -5.11
C VAL A 85 2.85 0.21 -5.95
N THR A 86 3.34 1.42 -5.74
CA THR A 86 4.50 1.92 -6.49
C THR A 86 5.75 1.16 -6.07
N ALA A 87 6.77 1.14 -6.94
CA ALA A 87 8.05 0.52 -6.60
C ALA A 87 8.66 1.17 -5.34
N GLU A 88 8.50 2.49 -5.19
CA GLU A 88 8.91 3.23 -3.99
C GLU A 88 8.17 2.75 -2.74
N GLN A 89 6.85 2.65 -2.79
CA GLN A 89 6.04 2.15 -1.67
C GLN A 89 6.41 0.72 -1.29
N ALA A 90 6.67 -0.15 -2.28
CA ALA A 90 7.08 -1.52 -2.03
C ALA A 90 8.43 -1.59 -1.30
N ILE A 91 9.41 -0.79 -1.72
CA ILE A 91 10.73 -0.69 -1.09
C ILE A 91 10.59 -0.16 0.34
N ARG A 92 9.85 0.94 0.53
CA ARG A 92 9.63 1.52 1.86
C ARG A 92 8.95 0.56 2.83
N ARG A 93 7.90 -0.14 2.38
CA ARG A 93 7.22 -1.16 3.19
C ARG A 93 8.17 -2.28 3.60
N ARG A 94 9.05 -2.71 2.70
CA ARG A 94 10.07 -3.72 3.03
C ARG A 94 11.05 -3.22 4.08
N VAL A 95 11.62 -2.02 3.89
CA VAL A 95 12.56 -1.41 4.84
C VAL A 95 11.91 -1.21 6.21
N GLN A 96 10.67 -0.74 6.24
CA GLN A 96 9.91 -0.57 7.48
C GLN A 96 9.67 -1.91 8.18
N ALA A 97 9.23 -2.95 7.45
CA ALA A 97 9.03 -4.27 8.02
C ALA A 97 10.32 -4.90 8.58
N GLU A 98 11.48 -4.63 7.97
CA GLU A 98 12.79 -5.07 8.48
C GLU A 98 13.15 -4.32 9.79
N ARG A 99 12.89 -3.01 9.85
CA ARG A 99 13.08 -2.20 11.07
C ARG A 99 12.15 -2.65 12.20
N ASP A 100 10.87 -2.85 11.92
CA ASP A 100 9.89 -3.29 12.92
C ASP A 100 10.28 -4.65 13.51
N LYS A 101 10.78 -5.57 12.67
CA LYS A 101 11.31 -6.87 13.12
C LYS A 101 12.54 -6.71 14.01
N ALA A 102 13.46 -5.82 13.65
CA ALA A 102 14.66 -5.56 14.46
C ALA A 102 14.28 -4.96 15.82
N GLN A 103 13.37 -3.98 15.85
CA GLN A 103 12.86 -3.38 17.08
C GLN A 103 12.11 -4.40 17.95
N MET A 104 11.25 -5.22 17.34
CA MET A 104 10.54 -6.27 18.04
C MET A 104 11.52 -7.27 18.68
N ARG A 105 12.58 -7.65 17.99
CA ARG A 105 13.64 -8.52 18.55
C ARG A 105 14.32 -7.87 19.76
N ASP A 106 14.68 -6.59 19.65
CA ASP A 106 15.34 -5.85 20.73
C ASP A 106 14.45 -5.72 21.99
N VAL A 107 13.16 -5.43 21.80
CA VAL A 107 12.17 -5.39 22.88
C VAL A 107 11.98 -6.77 23.50
N LEU A 108 11.90 -7.83 22.71
CA LEU A 108 11.76 -9.21 23.21
C LEU A 108 12.99 -9.67 23.98
N SER A 109 14.20 -9.34 23.51
CA SER A 109 15.43 -9.63 24.26
C SER A 109 15.50 -8.86 25.57
N THR A 110 15.02 -7.61 25.60
CA THR A 110 14.93 -6.82 26.85
C THR A 110 13.96 -7.45 27.85
N LEU A 111 12.92 -8.13 27.37
CA LEU A 111 11.93 -8.84 28.19
C LEU A 111 12.36 -10.27 28.57
N GLY A 112 13.56 -10.71 28.17
CA GLY A 112 14.09 -12.04 28.48
C GLY A 112 13.43 -13.18 27.71
N VAL A 113 12.86 -12.91 26.54
CA VAL A 113 12.26 -13.91 25.65
C VAL A 113 13.22 -14.20 24.50
N ASP A 114 13.95 -15.32 24.59
CA ASP A 114 14.90 -15.77 23.56
C ASP A 114 14.21 -16.69 22.52
N PHE A 115 14.47 -16.45 21.22
CA PHE A 115 14.04 -17.29 20.08
C PHE A 115 15.22 -17.60 19.15
#